data_AF-A0A349KR86-F1
#
_entry.id   AF-A0A349KR86-F1
#
_cell.length_a   1.000
_cell.length_b   1.000
_cell.length_c   1.000
_cell.angle_alpha   90.00
_cell.angle_beta   90.00
_cell.angle_gamma   90.00
#
_symmetry.space_group_name_H-M   'P 1'
#
loop_
_entity.id
_entity.type
_entity.pdbx_description
1 polymer ?
#
loop_
_entity_poly.entity_id
_entity_poly.type
_entity_poly.pdbx_seq_one_letter_code
_entity_poly.pdbx_strand_id
1 'polypeptide(L)'
;MSVLAHYKILTSTLIAMFGLLAPCNAALAAEDTAEENEPENEAVITLEQIIVTGQRSLFLLRAQIESARESLYSSYNDFNVDDEFDVNCQRVTWTGTHIPEQQCWPAFFERLVAENSQDSLIGIGFLIPAGELANLYAERFDELRVNLEKVAGEPPPVADAMMELGKLEQALALKREECMRKPAFLLIFRRCN
;
A
#
# COMPACT_ATOMS: atom_id res chain seq x y z
N MET A 1 16.17 23.26 -42.88
CA MET A 1 17.32 23.61 -42.03
C MET A 1 17.76 22.34 -41.34
N SER A 2 18.72 21.64 -41.94
CA SER A 2 19.11 20.29 -41.56
C SER A 2 20.57 20.07 -41.95
N VAL A 3 21.35 19.70 -40.94
CA VAL A 3 22.39 18.66 -40.94
C VAL A 3 23.56 18.82 -41.92
N LEU A 4 24.76 18.91 -41.36
CA LEU A 4 25.95 18.32 -41.99
C LEU A 4 26.72 17.51 -40.94
N ALA A 5 26.66 16.20 -41.13
CA ALA A 5 27.51 15.20 -40.51
C ALA A 5 28.90 15.25 -41.16
N HIS A 6 29.95 15.05 -40.36
CA HIS A 6 31.26 14.68 -40.87
C HIS A 6 31.77 13.38 -40.26
N TYR A 7 32.38 12.62 -41.16
CA TYR A 7 32.60 11.19 -41.15
C TYR A 7 34.06 10.90 -40.73
N LYS A 8 34.25 9.64 -40.31
CA LYS A 8 35.40 9.01 -39.68
C LYS A 8 36.78 9.15 -40.38
N ILE A 9 37.80 8.78 -39.59
CA ILE A 9 39.01 7.95 -39.87
C ILE A 9 40.33 8.71 -39.65
N LEU A 10 41.17 8.27 -38.69
CA LEU A 10 42.50 7.66 -38.92
C LEU A 10 43.29 7.38 -37.60
N THR A 11 43.97 6.25 -37.62
CA THR A 11 44.72 5.46 -36.62
C THR A 11 46.20 5.86 -36.43
N SER A 12 46.83 5.52 -35.28
CA SER A 12 48.24 5.03 -35.09
C SER A 12 48.61 5.00 -33.57
N THR A 13 48.69 3.88 -32.83
CA THR A 13 49.87 2.99 -32.50
C THR A 13 51.12 3.74 -31.94
N LEU A 14 51.92 3.33 -30.92
CA LEU A 14 52.07 2.17 -30.04
C LEU A 14 53.06 2.51 -28.87
N ILE A 15 52.79 1.97 -27.67
CA ILE A 15 53.63 1.47 -26.53
C ILE A 15 55.17 1.66 -26.52
N ALA A 16 55.76 2.07 -25.38
CA ALA A 16 56.97 1.44 -24.77
C ALA A 16 57.22 1.90 -23.31
N MET A 17 57.40 0.92 -22.43
CA MET A 17 57.71 0.97 -20.99
C MET A 17 59.15 0.43 -20.79
N PHE A 18 59.95 1.06 -19.92
CA PHE A 18 61.11 0.55 -19.12
C PHE A 18 61.96 1.78 -18.71
N GLY A 19 62.49 2.00 -17.51
CA GLY A 19 62.61 1.22 -16.28
C GLY A 19 63.65 1.94 -15.38
N LEU A 20 63.35 2.02 -14.08
CA LEU A 20 64.18 2.27 -12.88
C LEU A 20 65.50 3.06 -12.95
N LEU A 21 65.64 4.04 -12.04
CA LEU A 21 66.74 4.14 -11.04
C LEU A 21 66.47 5.26 -10.01
N ALA A 22 66.32 4.89 -8.74
CA ALA A 22 66.44 5.77 -7.57
C ALA A 22 67.91 5.81 -7.11
N PRO A 23 68.41 6.89 -6.47
CA PRO A 23 68.45 6.89 -5.00
C PRO A 23 68.45 8.26 -4.25
N CYS A 24 67.93 8.20 -3.01
CA CYS A 24 68.31 8.80 -1.71
C CYS A 24 68.64 10.30 -1.43
N ASN A 25 68.01 10.78 -0.33
CA ASN A 25 68.42 11.77 0.71
C ASN A 25 68.26 13.27 0.38
N ALA A 26 67.76 14.18 1.24
CA ALA A 26 67.32 14.14 2.65
C ALA A 26 66.42 15.37 2.97
N ALA A 27 65.65 15.27 4.06
CA ALA A 27 65.13 16.32 4.96
C ALA A 27 64.22 17.45 4.39
N LEU A 28 62.97 17.49 4.86
CA LEU A 28 62.50 18.43 5.90
C LEU A 28 61.07 18.05 6.31
N ALA A 29 60.85 17.94 7.62
CA ALA A 29 59.55 17.73 8.23
C ALA A 29 58.75 19.05 8.25
N ALA A 30 57.49 18.98 7.86
CA ALA A 30 56.45 19.91 8.26
C ALA A 30 55.15 19.10 8.35
N GLU A 31 54.70 18.87 9.59
CA GLU A 31 53.36 18.39 9.90
C GLU A 31 52.36 19.49 9.53
N ASP A 32 51.38 19.17 8.70
CA ASP A 32 50.09 19.85 8.71
C ASP A 32 48.99 18.83 8.43
N THR A 33 48.46 18.28 9.50
CA THR A 33 47.26 17.44 9.52
C THR A 33 46.05 18.32 9.22
N ALA A 34 45.52 18.19 8.00
CA ALA A 34 44.16 18.57 7.66
C ALA A 34 43.45 17.33 7.11
N GLU A 35 42.73 16.63 7.99
CA GLU A 35 41.75 15.62 7.60
C GLU A 35 40.54 16.34 6.99
N GLU A 36 40.44 16.32 5.66
CA GLU A 36 39.18 16.60 4.96
C GLU A 36 38.22 15.45 5.19
N ASN A 37 37.18 15.71 6.00
CA ASN A 37 36.02 14.82 6.11
C ASN A 37 35.28 14.79 4.77
N GLU A 38 35.31 13.64 4.09
CA GLU A 38 34.41 13.32 2.98
C GLU A 38 32.95 13.34 3.49
N PRO A 39 32.00 13.98 2.80
CA PRO A 39 30.60 13.84 3.15
C PRO A 39 30.12 12.44 2.75
N GLU A 40 29.67 11.68 3.76
CA GLU A 40 28.92 10.44 3.60
C GLU A 40 27.74 10.67 2.64
N ASN A 41 27.84 10.11 1.44
CA ASN A 41 26.75 10.08 0.47
C ASN A 41 25.72 9.09 0.98
N GLU A 42 24.75 9.56 1.76
CA GLU A 42 23.53 8.83 2.10
C GLU A 42 22.90 8.33 0.79
N ALA A 43 23.04 7.03 0.54
CA ALA A 43 22.42 6.37 -0.58
C ALA A 43 20.90 6.50 -0.45
N VAL A 44 20.34 7.46 -1.18
CA VAL A 44 18.90 7.63 -1.35
C VAL A 44 18.38 6.32 -1.95
N ILE A 45 17.73 5.50 -1.12
CA ILE A 45 16.98 4.32 -1.56
C ILE A 45 15.82 4.85 -2.41
N THR A 46 16.01 4.87 -3.72
CA THR A 46 14.94 5.14 -4.66
C THR A 46 14.09 3.88 -4.76
N LEU A 47 12.93 3.88 -4.09
CA LEU A 47 11.94 2.82 -4.24
C LEU A 47 11.42 2.85 -5.69
N GLU A 48 11.81 1.87 -6.49
CA GLU A 48 11.32 1.74 -7.87
C GLU A 48 9.81 1.46 -7.86
N GLN A 49 9.04 2.42 -8.36
CA GLN A 49 7.60 2.26 -8.56
C GLN A 49 7.37 1.37 -9.79
N ILE A 50 6.89 0.15 -9.58
CA ILE A 50 6.44 -0.72 -10.67
C ILE A 50 5.11 -0.17 -11.21
N ILE A 51 5.15 0.54 -12.34
CA ILE A 51 3.95 0.99 -13.05
C ILE A 51 3.40 -0.20 -13.85
N VAL A 52 2.49 -0.98 -13.24
CA VAL A 52 1.78 -2.05 -13.94
C VAL A 52 0.80 -1.42 -14.95
N THR A 53 1.20 -1.38 -16.22
CA THR A 53 0.39 -0.89 -17.35
C THR A 53 -0.57 -1.97 -17.86
N GLY A 54 -1.29 -2.62 -16.95
CA GLY A 54 -2.59 -3.21 -17.28
C GLY A 54 -3.65 -2.18 -16.94
N GLN A 55 -4.46 -1.72 -17.89
CA GLN A 55 -5.57 -0.80 -17.59
C GLN A 55 -6.66 -1.53 -16.78
N ARG A 56 -6.43 -1.78 -15.48
CA ARG A 56 -7.48 -2.20 -14.55
C ARG A 56 -8.44 -1.02 -14.38
N SER A 57 -9.72 -1.23 -14.68
CA SER A 57 -10.76 -0.24 -14.45
C SER A 57 -11.00 -0.07 -12.95
N LEU A 58 -11.55 1.08 -12.53
CA LEU A 58 -11.98 1.30 -11.13
C LEU A 58 -12.95 0.21 -10.66
N PHE A 59 -13.86 -0.21 -11.55
CA PHE A 59 -14.79 -1.29 -11.30
C PHE A 59 -14.08 -2.63 -11.01
N LEU A 60 -13.10 -3.01 -11.85
CA LEU A 60 -12.36 -4.25 -11.67
C LEU A 60 -11.55 -4.23 -10.37
N LEU A 61 -10.91 -3.10 -10.04
CA LEU A 61 -10.16 -2.96 -8.79
C LEU A 61 -11.07 -3.13 -7.57
N ARG A 62 -12.30 -2.60 -7.59
CA ARG A 62 -13.26 -2.81 -6.50
C ARG A 62 -13.67 -4.26 -6.35
N ALA A 63 -13.99 -4.94 -7.45
CA ALA A 63 -14.33 -6.36 -7.41
C ALA A 63 -13.15 -7.22 -6.91
N GLN A 64 -11.91 -6.86 -7.26
CA GLN A 64 -10.71 -7.52 -6.76
C GLN A 64 -10.51 -7.26 -5.26
N ILE A 65 -10.73 -6.04 -4.79
CA ILE A 65 -10.68 -5.70 -3.35
C ILE A 65 -11.74 -6.49 -2.58
N GLU A 66 -12.96 -6.62 -3.10
CA GLU A 66 -14.01 -7.43 -2.46
C GLU A 66 -13.56 -8.89 -2.29
N SER A 67 -13.04 -9.49 -3.36
CA SER A 67 -12.53 -10.87 -3.32
C SER A 67 -11.28 -11.01 -2.41
N ALA A 68 -10.36 -10.04 -2.43
CA ALA A 68 -9.17 -10.08 -1.58
C ALA A 68 -9.51 -9.92 -0.10
N ARG A 69 -10.53 -9.10 0.22
CA ARG A 69 -11.04 -8.95 1.58
C ARG A 69 -11.67 -10.24 2.11
N GLU A 70 -12.46 -10.92 1.28
CA GLU A 70 -12.99 -12.25 1.63
C GLU A 70 -11.87 -13.26 1.87
N SER A 71 -10.84 -13.29 1.02
CA SER A 71 -9.67 -14.17 1.21
C SER A 71 -8.92 -13.86 2.50
N LEU A 72 -8.67 -12.58 2.79
CA LEU A 72 -8.02 -12.15 4.03
C LEU A 72 -8.80 -12.64 5.24
N TYR A 73 -10.08 -12.28 5.34
CA TYR A 73 -10.88 -12.63 6.52
C TYR A 73 -11.18 -14.12 6.63
N SER A 74 -11.33 -14.84 5.51
CA SER A 74 -11.42 -16.31 5.54
C SER A 74 -10.15 -16.92 6.14
N SER A 75 -8.97 -16.52 5.66
CA SER A 75 -7.72 -17.05 6.20
C SER A 75 -7.49 -16.61 7.65
N TYR A 76 -7.82 -15.37 7.99
CA TYR A 76 -7.70 -14.85 9.35
C TYR A 76 -8.58 -15.65 10.33
N ASN A 77 -9.85 -15.89 10.00
CA ASN A 77 -10.76 -16.66 10.84
C ASN A 77 -10.28 -18.12 11.04
N ASP A 78 -9.59 -18.72 10.04
CA ASP A 78 -9.03 -20.07 10.18
C ASP A 78 -7.89 -20.16 11.21
N PHE A 79 -7.18 -19.06 11.47
CA PHE A 79 -6.00 -19.01 12.36
C PHE A 79 -6.22 -18.23 13.66
N ASN A 80 -7.19 -17.32 13.69
CA ASN A 80 -7.61 -16.65 14.90
C ASN A 80 -8.31 -17.64 15.84
N VAL A 81 -8.08 -17.49 17.15
CA VAL A 81 -8.64 -18.37 18.18
C VAL A 81 -9.80 -17.75 18.94
N ASP A 82 -10.06 -16.46 18.72
CA ASP A 82 -11.10 -15.70 19.40
C ASP A 82 -12.27 -15.43 18.46
N ASP A 83 -13.27 -16.31 18.50
CA ASP A 83 -14.47 -16.23 17.66
C ASP A 83 -15.20 -14.86 17.74
N GLU A 84 -14.96 -14.03 18.77
CA GLU A 84 -15.52 -12.67 18.80
C GLU A 84 -14.97 -11.76 17.69
N PHE A 85 -13.76 -12.05 17.21
CA PHE A 85 -13.10 -11.31 16.15
C PHE A 85 -13.30 -11.90 14.76
N ASP A 86 -13.94 -13.07 14.64
CA ASP A 86 -14.27 -13.64 13.33
C ASP A 86 -15.05 -12.64 12.48
N VAL A 87 -14.56 -12.40 11.27
CA VAL A 87 -15.15 -11.42 10.36
C VAL A 87 -16.00 -12.13 9.31
N ASN A 88 -17.28 -11.79 9.28
CA ASN A 88 -18.23 -12.27 8.29
C ASN A 88 -18.40 -11.24 7.18
N CYS A 89 -18.07 -11.64 5.96
CA CYS A 89 -18.25 -10.82 4.75
C CYS A 89 -19.49 -11.26 3.98
N GLN A 90 -20.44 -10.34 3.80
CA GLN A 90 -21.69 -10.59 3.07
C GLN A 90 -22.07 -9.42 2.17
N ARG A 91 -22.78 -9.70 1.08
CA ARG A 91 -23.40 -8.65 0.26
C ARG A 91 -24.75 -8.25 0.84
N VAL A 92 -24.82 -7.05 1.38
CA VAL A 92 -26.04 -6.45 1.89
C VAL A 92 -26.63 -5.51 0.86
N THR A 93 -27.95 -5.49 0.74
CA THR A 93 -28.67 -4.54 -0.13
C THR A 93 -29.47 -3.61 0.76
N TRP A 94 -29.01 -2.37 0.88
CA TRP A 94 -29.69 -1.38 1.72
C TRP A 94 -31.02 -0.95 1.11
N THR A 95 -32.02 -0.73 1.96
CA THR A 95 -33.32 -0.21 1.55
C THR A 95 -33.16 1.20 0.97
N GLY A 96 -33.82 1.47 -0.16
CA GLY A 96 -33.84 2.79 -0.82
C GLY A 96 -32.95 2.88 -2.05
N THR A 97 -31.68 2.46 -1.98
CA THR A 97 -30.78 2.49 -3.15
C THR A 97 -30.82 1.19 -3.95
N HIS A 98 -31.08 0.06 -3.29
CA HIS A 98 -31.00 -1.29 -3.87
C HIS A 98 -29.63 -1.58 -4.52
N ILE A 99 -28.60 -0.85 -4.10
CA ILE A 99 -27.22 -1.06 -4.54
C ILE A 99 -26.62 -2.06 -3.55
N PRO A 100 -26.16 -3.24 -4.01
CA PRO A 100 -25.50 -4.19 -3.14
C PRO A 100 -24.11 -3.67 -2.76
N GLU A 101 -23.78 -3.78 -1.49
CA GLU A 101 -22.48 -3.42 -0.93
C GLU A 101 -21.90 -4.63 -0.19
N GLN A 102 -20.60 -4.87 -0.33
CA GLN A 102 -19.93 -5.84 0.50
C GLN A 102 -19.71 -5.23 1.89
N GLN A 103 -20.25 -5.90 2.90
CA GLN A 103 -20.08 -5.58 4.30
C GLN A 103 -19.29 -6.70 4.97
N CYS A 104 -18.20 -6.34 5.65
CA CYS A 104 -17.42 -7.27 6.46
C CYS A 104 -17.47 -6.78 7.90
N TRP A 105 -18.18 -7.51 8.76
CA TRP A 105 -18.34 -7.16 10.16
C TRP A 105 -17.78 -8.27 11.06
N PRO A 106 -17.04 -7.91 12.12
CA PRO A 106 -16.65 -8.88 13.13
C PRO A 106 -17.86 -9.35 13.94
N ALA A 107 -17.83 -10.58 14.45
CA ALA A 107 -18.93 -11.20 15.17
C ALA A 107 -19.38 -10.36 16.38
N PHE A 108 -18.44 -9.73 17.09
CA PHE A 108 -18.81 -8.82 18.18
C PHE A 108 -19.71 -7.66 17.72
N PHE A 109 -19.44 -7.12 16.53
CA PHE A 109 -20.14 -5.96 16.01
C PHE A 109 -21.51 -6.33 15.44
N GLU A 110 -21.61 -7.51 14.81
CA GLU A 110 -22.91 -8.06 14.41
C GLU A 110 -23.86 -8.17 15.61
N ARG A 111 -23.36 -8.66 16.76
CA ARG A 111 -24.14 -8.72 18.01
C ARG A 111 -24.54 -7.34 18.51
N LEU A 112 -23.62 -6.38 18.53
CA LEU A 112 -23.92 -5.00 18.94
C LEU A 112 -25.01 -4.37 18.05
N VAL A 113 -24.94 -4.57 16.74
CA VAL A 113 -25.96 -4.08 15.80
C VAL A 113 -27.30 -4.76 16.04
N ALA A 114 -27.30 -6.08 16.29
CA ALA A 114 -28.52 -6.83 16.59
C ALA A 114 -29.17 -6.39 17.91
N GLU A 115 -28.38 -6.24 18.98
CA GLU A 115 -28.83 -5.74 20.29
C GLU A 115 -29.41 -4.33 20.19
N ASN A 116 -28.71 -3.39 19.55
CA ASN A 116 -29.21 -2.03 19.31
C ASN A 116 -30.53 -2.01 18.51
N SER A 117 -30.66 -2.90 17.51
CA SER A 117 -31.89 -3.05 16.74
C SER A 117 -33.03 -3.61 17.60
N GLN A 118 -32.75 -4.63 18.40
CA GLN A 118 -33.70 -5.25 19.33
C GLN A 118 -34.21 -4.23 20.36
N ASP A 119 -33.30 -3.50 21.00
CA ASP A 119 -33.61 -2.50 22.03
C ASP A 119 -34.48 -1.37 21.48
N SER A 120 -34.21 -0.94 20.26
CA SER A 120 -35.06 0.05 19.57
C SER A 120 -36.45 -0.50 19.25
N LEU A 121 -36.57 -1.77 18.85
CA LEU A 121 -37.86 -2.39 18.52
C LEU A 121 -38.75 -2.56 19.76
N ILE A 122 -38.17 -2.88 20.92
CA ILE A 122 -38.91 -3.03 22.18
C ILE A 122 -39.05 -1.71 22.96
N GLY A 123 -38.52 -0.62 22.43
CA GLY A 123 -38.70 0.73 22.97
C GLY A 123 -37.87 1.05 24.22
N ILE A 124 -36.76 0.33 24.45
CA ILE A 124 -35.83 0.60 25.57
C ILE A 124 -34.56 1.33 25.14
N GLY A 125 -34.35 1.53 23.84
CA GLY A 125 -33.24 2.29 23.26
C GLY A 125 -33.63 3.03 21.97
N PHE A 126 -32.74 3.88 21.48
CA PHE A 126 -32.87 4.48 20.15
C PHE A 126 -32.06 3.67 19.14
N LEU A 127 -32.55 3.53 17.90
CA LEU A 127 -31.80 2.89 16.83
C LEU A 127 -30.59 3.75 16.43
N ILE A 128 -29.40 3.33 16.83
CA ILE A 128 -28.15 3.97 16.42
C ILE A 128 -27.72 3.44 15.04
N PRO A 129 -27.38 4.29 14.06
CA PRO A 129 -26.82 3.84 12.78
C PRO A 129 -25.51 3.07 12.98
N ALA A 130 -25.28 2.02 12.19
CA ALA A 130 -24.09 1.17 12.35
C ALA A 130 -22.76 1.94 12.32
N GLY A 131 -22.63 2.96 11.46
CA GLY A 131 -21.41 3.79 11.43
C GLY A 131 -21.17 4.57 12.73
N GLU A 132 -22.23 5.05 13.39
CA GLU A 132 -22.12 5.72 14.69
C GLU A 132 -21.84 4.70 15.81
N LEU A 133 -22.47 3.53 15.75
CA LEU A 133 -22.20 2.43 16.66
C LEU A 133 -20.74 1.96 16.58
N ALA A 134 -20.16 1.88 15.38
CA ALA A 134 -18.76 1.54 15.19
C ALA A 134 -17.83 2.55 15.88
N ASN A 135 -18.16 3.84 15.83
CA ASN A 135 -17.39 4.89 16.51
C ASN A 135 -17.48 4.77 18.05
N LEU A 136 -18.66 4.41 18.58
CA LEU A 136 -18.84 4.19 20.02
C LEU A 136 -18.00 3.04 20.56
N TYR A 137 -17.74 2.02 19.72
CA TYR A 137 -16.95 0.84 20.05
C TYR A 137 -15.61 0.79 19.32
N ALA A 138 -15.03 1.96 19.00
CA ALA A 138 -13.78 2.07 18.23
C ALA A 138 -12.62 1.31 18.88
N GLU A 139 -12.53 1.30 20.22
CA GLU A 139 -11.51 0.55 20.96
C GLU A 139 -11.54 -0.96 20.64
N ARG A 140 -12.73 -1.54 20.49
CA ARG A 140 -12.88 -2.96 20.15
C ARG A 140 -12.47 -3.27 18.70
N PHE A 141 -12.60 -2.28 17.81
CA PHE A 141 -12.04 -2.36 16.46
C PHE A 141 -10.51 -2.22 16.46
N ASP A 142 -9.94 -1.45 17.38
CA ASP A 142 -8.49 -1.39 17.57
C ASP A 142 -7.95 -2.73 18.09
N GLU A 143 -8.65 -3.39 19.01
CA GLU A 143 -8.32 -4.75 19.46
C GLU A 143 -8.34 -5.76 18.31
N LEU A 144 -9.38 -5.74 17.47
CA LEU A 144 -9.47 -6.56 16.27
C LEU A 144 -8.26 -6.31 15.33
N ARG A 145 -7.89 -5.05 15.11
CA ARG A 145 -6.75 -4.70 14.25
C ARG A 145 -5.44 -5.24 14.82
N VAL A 146 -5.20 -5.08 16.13
CA VAL A 146 -4.00 -5.62 16.79
C VAL A 146 -3.98 -7.16 16.71
N ASN A 147 -5.12 -7.81 16.89
CA ASN A 147 -5.23 -9.26 16.75
C ASN A 147 -4.93 -9.69 15.29
N LEU A 148 -5.51 -9.03 14.30
CA LEU A 148 -5.24 -9.30 12.88
C LEU A 148 -3.75 -9.14 12.54
N GLU A 149 -3.10 -8.07 13.01
CA GLU A 149 -1.67 -7.85 12.82
C GLU A 149 -0.83 -8.96 13.46
N LYS A 150 -1.20 -9.39 14.67
CA LYS A 150 -0.54 -10.52 15.35
C LYS A 150 -0.72 -11.81 14.55
N VAL A 151 -1.95 -12.16 14.18
CA VAL A 151 -2.25 -13.37 13.41
C VAL A 151 -1.54 -13.31 12.06
N ALA A 152 -1.49 -12.17 11.38
CA ALA A 152 -0.72 -12.04 10.13
C ALA A 152 0.79 -12.27 10.30
N GLY A 153 1.34 -12.16 11.51
CA GLY A 153 2.75 -12.41 11.80
C GLY A 153 3.13 -13.89 11.93
N GLU A 154 2.17 -14.82 12.04
CA GLU A 154 2.46 -16.24 12.33
C GLU A 154 2.35 -17.16 11.09
N PRO A 155 1.22 -17.24 10.36
CA PRO A 155 1.05 -18.08 9.19
C PRO A 155 1.16 -17.27 7.87
N PRO A 156 1.95 -17.74 6.87
CA PRO A 156 2.09 -17.05 5.59
C PRO A 156 0.78 -16.71 4.84
N PRO A 157 -0.27 -17.57 4.83
CA PRO A 157 -1.51 -17.27 4.12
C PRO A 157 -2.20 -15.96 4.53
N VAL A 158 -2.19 -15.63 5.82
CA VAL A 158 -2.84 -14.41 6.33
C VAL A 158 -2.02 -13.18 5.93
N ALA A 159 -0.69 -13.25 6.07
CA ALA A 159 0.22 -12.20 5.65
C ALA A 159 0.10 -11.90 4.14
N ASP A 160 0.08 -12.95 3.32
CA ASP A 160 0.00 -12.85 1.86
C ASP A 160 -1.34 -12.23 1.43
N ALA A 161 -2.45 -12.66 2.03
CA ALA A 161 -3.78 -12.10 1.74
C ALA A 161 -3.89 -10.63 2.18
N MET A 162 -3.33 -10.28 3.35
CA MET A 162 -3.29 -8.91 3.85
C MET A 162 -2.48 -8.00 2.91
N MET A 163 -1.33 -8.49 2.44
CA MET A 163 -0.48 -7.76 1.51
C MET A 163 -1.16 -7.56 0.14
N GLU A 164 -1.86 -8.59 -0.37
CA GLU A 164 -2.58 -8.48 -1.63
C GLU A 164 -3.73 -7.48 -1.55
N LEU A 165 -4.51 -7.49 -0.47
CA LEU A 165 -5.54 -6.49 -0.22
C LEU A 165 -4.94 -5.08 -0.23
N GLY A 166 -3.85 -4.84 0.50
CA GLY A 166 -3.18 -3.54 0.55
C GLY A 166 -2.68 -3.05 -0.81
N LYS A 167 -2.11 -3.93 -1.64
CA LYS A 167 -1.71 -3.60 -3.03
C LYS A 167 -2.88 -3.16 -3.89
N LEU A 168 -4.02 -3.84 -3.78
CA LEU A 168 -5.23 -3.52 -4.54
C LEU A 168 -5.85 -2.20 -4.08
N GLU A 169 -5.89 -1.93 -2.78
CA GLU A 169 -6.37 -0.67 -2.22
C GLU A 169 -5.50 0.51 -2.65
N GLN A 170 -4.17 0.35 -2.62
CA GLN A 170 -3.24 1.35 -3.15
C GLN A 170 -3.45 1.58 -4.65
N ALA A 171 -3.60 0.52 -5.45
CA ALA A 171 -3.87 0.63 -6.87
C ALA A 171 -5.19 1.36 -7.16
N LEU A 172 -6.25 1.11 -6.36
CA LEU A 172 -7.51 1.84 -6.47
C LEU A 172 -7.34 3.32 -6.13
N ALA A 173 -6.59 3.66 -5.08
CA ALA A 173 -6.34 5.05 -4.68
C ALA A 173 -5.63 5.82 -5.81
N LEU A 174 -4.53 5.28 -6.34
CA LEU A 174 -3.80 5.88 -7.47
C LEU A 174 -4.71 6.04 -8.70
N LYS A 175 -5.55 5.04 -9.00
CA LYS A 175 -6.47 5.10 -10.13
C LYS A 175 -7.54 6.17 -9.95
N ARG A 176 -8.01 6.40 -8.73
CA ARG A 176 -8.95 7.48 -8.40
C ARG A 176 -8.30 8.84 -8.62
N GLU A 177 -7.07 9.05 -8.18
CA GLU A 177 -6.33 10.30 -8.42
C GLU A 177 -6.11 10.56 -9.91
N GLU A 178 -5.69 9.56 -10.68
CA GLU A 178 -5.57 9.64 -12.14
C GLU A 178 -6.90 10.04 -12.81
N CYS A 179 -8.02 9.50 -12.31
CA CYS A 179 -9.35 9.80 -12.80
C CYS A 179 -9.74 11.26 -12.53
N MET A 180 -9.50 11.73 -11.29
CA MET A 180 -9.84 13.08 -10.86
C MET A 180 -9.01 14.17 -11.57
N ARG A 181 -7.78 13.85 -12.01
CA ARG A 181 -6.92 14.79 -12.76
C ARG A 181 -7.40 15.06 -14.19
N LYS A 182 -8.36 14.31 -14.73
CA LYS A 182 -8.84 14.46 -16.11
C LYS A 182 -10.05 15.42 -16.17
N PRO A 183 -9.89 16.67 -16.66
CA PRO A 183 -10.93 17.71 -16.59
C PRO A 183 -12.21 17.35 -17.37
N ALA A 184 -12.10 16.54 -18.43
CA ALA A 184 -13.24 16.09 -19.22
C ALA A 184 -14.16 15.11 -18.47
N PHE A 185 -13.65 14.40 -17.46
CA PHE A 185 -14.42 13.38 -16.75
C PHE A 185 -15.27 13.99 -15.61
N LEU A 186 -14.73 15.00 -14.91
CA LEU A 186 -15.44 15.70 -13.84
C LEU A 186 -16.71 16.44 -14.30
N LEU A 187 -16.74 16.89 -15.56
CA LEU A 187 -17.84 17.72 -16.09
C LEU A 187 -19.05 16.94 -16.60
N ILE A 188 -18.89 15.64 -16.94
CA ILE A 188 -19.95 14.86 -17.60
C ILE A 188 -20.32 13.61 -16.78
N PHE A 189 -19.38 12.99 -16.06
CA PHE A 189 -19.64 11.77 -15.31
C PHE A 189 -18.93 11.81 -13.94
N ARG A 190 -19.69 11.99 -12.86
CA ARG A 190 -19.25 11.67 -11.47
C ARG A 190 -18.97 10.17 -11.32
N ARG A 191 -17.91 9.64 -11.94
CA ARG A 191 -17.61 8.20 -12.01
C ARG A 191 -16.25 7.81 -11.43
N CYS A 192 -15.58 8.73 -10.71
CA CYS A 192 -14.31 8.43 -10.04
C CYS A 192 -14.52 7.85 -8.63
N ASN A 193 -15.75 7.94 -8.10
CA ASN A 193 -16.11 7.38 -6.79
C ASN A 193 -16.29 5.87 -6.85
#